data_AF-A0A935E4Y0-F1
#
_entry.id   AF-A0A935E4Y0-F1
#
_cell.length_a   1.000
_cell.length_b   1.000
_cell.length_c   1.000
_cell.angle_alpha   90.00
_cell.angle_beta   90.00
_cell.angle_gamma   90.00
#
_symmetry.space_group_name_H-M   'P 1'
#
loop_
_entity.id
_entity.type
_entity.pdbx_description
1 polymer ?
#
loop_
_entity_poly.entity_id
_entity_poly.type
_entity_poly.pdbx_seq_one_letter_code
_entity_poly.pdbx_strand_id
1 'polypeptide(L)'
;MSKDKKILEELASLAGISPSWINKYTIVTAMFIVWLTFFDKHNIFAYQKLKGTISMMEAEKAELNEEISQALKDKLDLNHNHEKFAREKHLMHLPNEEIILIEQKNKK
;
A
#
# COMPACT_ATOMS: atom_id res chain seq x y z
N MET A 1 -52.41 33.67 -8.45
CA MET A 1 -50.95 33.39 -8.41
C MET A 1 -50.75 32.25 -7.41
N SER A 2 -50.43 31.05 -7.92
CA SER A 2 -50.73 29.75 -7.28
C SER A 2 -49.92 29.49 -6.01
N LYS A 3 -50.61 29.00 -4.97
CA LYS A 3 -50.11 28.66 -3.62
C LYS A 3 -48.83 27.80 -3.64
N ASP A 4 -48.69 26.97 -4.67
CA ASP A 4 -47.55 26.05 -4.88
C ASP A 4 -46.23 26.80 -5.09
N LYS A 5 -46.22 27.93 -5.79
CA LYS A 5 -45.01 28.73 -5.98
C LYS A 5 -44.53 29.33 -4.65
N LYS A 6 -45.47 29.73 -3.79
CA LYS A 6 -45.16 30.29 -2.48
C LYS A 6 -44.53 29.24 -1.55
N ILE A 7 -45.02 28.01 -1.60
CA ILE A 7 -44.47 26.87 -0.83
C ILE A 7 -43.04 26.55 -1.29
N LEU A 8 -42.77 26.56 -2.61
CA LEU A 8 -41.43 26.29 -3.14
C LEU A 8 -40.41 27.37 -2.74
N GLU A 9 -40.80 28.64 -2.70
CA GLU A 9 -39.96 29.75 -2.24
C GLU A 9 -39.65 29.69 -0.72
N GLU A 10 -40.64 29.30 0.08
CA GLU A 10 -40.43 29.08 1.54
C GLU A 10 -39.51 27.88 1.81
N LEU A 11 -39.61 26.80 1.02
CA LEU A 11 -38.68 25.66 1.11
C LEU A 11 -37.27 26.00 0.64
N ALA A 12 -37.16 26.80 -0.44
CA ALA A 12 -35.89 27.28 -0.99
C ALA A 12 -35.13 28.14 0.02
N SER A 13 -35.82 29.10 0.64
CA SER A 13 -35.25 29.99 1.65
C SER A 13 -34.87 29.27 2.94
N LEU A 14 -35.64 28.26 3.38
CA LEU A 14 -35.32 27.46 4.57
C LEU A 14 -34.10 26.55 4.35
N ALA A 15 -33.91 26.03 3.14
CA ALA A 15 -32.76 25.19 2.79
C ALA A 15 -31.52 26.01 2.36
N GLY A 16 -31.65 27.33 2.17
CA GLY A 16 -30.57 28.21 1.68
C GLY A 16 -30.21 28.00 0.20
N ILE A 17 -31.13 27.45 -0.60
CA ILE A 17 -30.91 27.06 -1.99
C ILE A 17 -31.78 27.95 -2.88
N SER A 18 -31.27 28.38 -4.04
CA SER A 18 -32.04 29.22 -4.97
C SER A 18 -33.30 28.49 -5.47
N PRO A 19 -34.49 29.14 -5.54
CA PRO A 19 -35.75 28.51 -5.97
C PRO A 19 -35.69 27.85 -7.35
N SER A 20 -34.84 28.36 -8.24
CA SER A 20 -34.63 27.79 -9.58
C SER A 20 -34.01 26.39 -9.57
N TRP A 21 -33.41 25.96 -8.46
CA TRP A 21 -32.79 24.64 -8.32
C TRP A 21 -33.79 23.56 -7.90
N ILE A 22 -34.98 23.92 -7.39
CA ILE A 22 -36.03 22.97 -6.98
C ILE A 22 -36.88 22.58 -8.20
N ASN A 23 -36.27 21.84 -9.12
CA ASN A 23 -36.93 21.24 -10.29
C ASN A 23 -37.00 19.71 -10.12
N LYS A 24 -38.04 19.08 -10.68
CA LYS A 24 -38.20 17.61 -10.68
C LYS A 24 -36.95 16.90 -11.21
N TYR A 25 -36.28 17.49 -12.21
CA TYR A 25 -35.04 16.94 -12.76
C TYR A 25 -33.89 17.06 -11.76
N THR A 26 -33.70 18.21 -11.11
CA THR A 26 -32.63 18.42 -10.12
C THR A 26 -32.78 17.51 -8.92
N ILE A 27 -34.00 17.31 -8.42
CA ILE A 27 -34.28 16.43 -7.27
C ILE A 27 -33.97 14.97 -7.62
N VAL A 28 -34.41 14.50 -8.80
CA VAL A 28 -34.11 13.13 -9.26
C VAL A 28 -32.61 12.94 -9.49
N THR A 29 -31.93 13.92 -10.10
CA THR A 29 -30.48 13.87 -10.29
C THR A 29 -29.72 13.93 -8.95
N ALA A 30 -30.16 14.74 -7.99
CA ALA A 30 -29.55 14.80 -6.66
C ALA A 30 -29.73 13.47 -5.91
N MET A 31 -30.92 12.87 -5.94
CA MET A 31 -31.14 11.53 -5.39
C MET A 31 -30.28 10.48 -6.09
N PHE A 32 -30.12 10.58 -7.41
CA PHE A 32 -29.27 9.67 -8.17
C PHE A 32 -27.77 9.83 -7.83
N ILE A 33 -27.29 11.06 -7.63
CA ILE A 33 -25.92 11.33 -7.19
C ILE A 33 -25.70 10.82 -5.76
N VAL A 34 -26.66 11.05 -4.86
CA VAL A 34 -26.62 10.50 -3.49
C VAL A 34 -26.61 8.97 -3.54
N TRP A 35 -27.40 8.36 -4.41
CA TRP A 35 -27.38 6.90 -4.61
C TRP A 35 -26.01 6.41 -5.11
N LEU A 36 -25.44 7.06 -6.13
CA LEU A 36 -24.10 6.71 -6.64
C LEU A 36 -22.96 6.98 -5.65
N THR A 37 -23.15 7.85 -4.67
CA THR A 37 -22.09 8.17 -3.69
C THR A 37 -22.21 7.35 -2.40
N PHE A 38 -23.43 6.99 -1.97
CA PHE A 38 -23.66 6.24 -0.73
C PHE A 38 -23.93 4.75 -0.93
N PHE A 39 -24.65 4.36 -2.00
CA PHE A 39 -24.98 2.96 -2.27
C PHE A 39 -24.01 2.30 -3.25
N ASP A 40 -23.35 3.07 -4.12
CA ASP A 40 -22.34 2.50 -5.02
C ASP A 40 -21.06 2.14 -4.25
N LYS A 41 -20.40 1.07 -4.69
CA LYS A 41 -19.22 0.46 -4.05
C LYS A 41 -17.96 1.32 -4.15
N HIS A 42 -18.06 2.60 -4.47
CA HIS A 42 -16.97 3.57 -4.47
C HIS A 42 -16.55 3.93 -3.04
N ASN A 43 -16.22 2.90 -2.27
CA ASN A 43 -15.66 2.99 -0.96
C ASN A 43 -14.22 3.50 -1.12
N ILE A 44 -14.03 4.82 -0.99
CA ILE A 44 -12.72 5.49 -1.05
C ILE A 44 -11.73 4.83 -0.07
N PHE A 45 -12.23 4.25 1.02
CA PHE A 45 -11.46 3.45 1.95
C PHE A 45 -10.89 2.16 1.34
N ALA A 46 -11.67 1.45 0.52
CA ALA A 46 -11.20 0.25 -0.18
C ALA A 46 -10.09 0.60 -1.19
N TYR A 47 -10.19 1.74 -1.86
CA TYR A 47 -9.15 2.22 -2.76
C TYR A 47 -7.85 2.57 -2.02
N GLN A 48 -7.94 3.22 -0.85
CA GLN A 48 -6.78 3.49 -0.01
C GLN A 48 -6.13 2.21 0.51
N LYS A 49 -6.94 1.24 0.95
CA LYS A 49 -6.44 -0.07 1.38
C LYS A 49 -5.73 -0.80 0.23
N LEU A 50 -6.31 -0.77 -0.98
CA LEU A 50 -5.72 -1.37 -2.17
C LEU A 50 -4.36 -0.73 -2.51
N LYS A 51 -4.24 0.59 -2.41
CA LYS A 51 -2.95 1.28 -2.58
C LYS A 51 -1.89 0.79 -1.58
N GLY A 52 -2.27 0.65 -0.31
CA GLY A 52 -1.38 0.10 0.71
C GLY A 52 -0.95 -1.34 0.42
N THR A 53 -1.86 -2.18 -0.07
CA THR A 53 -1.56 -3.54 -0.50
C THR A 53 -0.58 -3.55 -1.68
N ILE A 54 -0.74 -2.67 -2.67
CA ILE A 54 0.19 -2.55 -3.80
C ILE A 54 1.59 -2.18 -3.31
N SER A 55 1.72 -1.15 -2.47
CA SER A 55 3.04 -0.75 -1.96
C SER A 55 3.72 -1.84 -1.13
N MET A 56 2.93 -2.61 -0.36
CA MET A 56 3.45 -3.75 0.41
C MET A 56 3.98 -4.85 -0.52
N MET A 57 3.22 -5.21 -1.56
CA MET A 57 3.63 -6.21 -2.55
C MET A 57 4.87 -5.77 -3.34
N GLU A 58 5.00 -4.48 -3.66
CA GLU A 58 6.18 -3.94 -4.33
C GLU A 58 7.43 -3.99 -3.43
N ALA A 59 7.29 -3.67 -2.14
CA ALA A 59 8.36 -3.78 -1.16
C ALA A 59 8.82 -5.23 -0.97
N GLU A 60 7.88 -6.15 -0.77
CA GLU A 60 8.16 -7.59 -0.65
C GLU A 60 8.85 -8.13 -1.90
N LYS A 61 8.40 -7.72 -3.09
CA LYS A 61 9.05 -8.08 -4.35
C LYS A 61 10.50 -7.55 -4.42
N ALA A 62 10.75 -6.33 -3.94
CA ALA A 62 12.10 -5.76 -3.96
C ALA A 62 13.05 -6.57 -3.06
N GLU A 63 12.62 -6.90 -1.85
CA GLU A 63 13.37 -7.70 -0.88
C GLU A 63 13.70 -9.10 -1.43
N LEU A 64 12.69 -9.81 -1.96
CA LEU A 64 12.89 -11.13 -2.57
C LEU A 64 13.88 -11.09 -3.76
N ASN A 65 13.85 -10.03 -4.58
CA ASN A 65 14.82 -9.89 -5.67
C ASN A 65 16.25 -9.67 -5.15
N GLU A 66 16.41 -8.97 -4.03
CA GLU A 66 17.70 -8.81 -3.38
C GLU A 66 18.20 -10.15 -2.83
N GLU A 67 17.34 -10.91 -2.14
CA GLU A 67 17.67 -12.26 -1.65
C GLU A 67 18.07 -13.20 -2.80
N ILE A 68 17.33 -13.19 -3.90
CA ILE A 68 17.67 -13.97 -5.10
C ILE A 68 19.05 -13.55 -5.63
N SER A 69 19.34 -12.25 -5.69
CA SER A 69 20.65 -11.77 -6.14
C SER A 69 21.78 -12.26 -5.24
N GLN A 70 21.58 -12.20 -3.91
CA GLN A 70 22.54 -12.71 -2.94
C GLN A 70 22.71 -14.23 -3.06
N ALA A 71 21.61 -14.98 -3.15
CA ALA A 71 21.65 -16.44 -3.31
C ALA A 71 22.35 -16.87 -4.61
N LEU A 72 22.19 -16.12 -5.70
CA LEU A 72 22.91 -16.37 -6.95
C LEU A 72 24.41 -16.11 -6.81
N LYS A 73 24.82 -15.07 -6.08
CA LYS A 73 26.24 -14.81 -5.76
C LYS A 73 26.81 -15.92 -4.88
N ASP A 74 26.11 -16.29 -3.83
CA ASP A 74 26.48 -17.38 -2.93
C ASP A 74 26.59 -18.70 -3.68
N LYS A 75 25.68 -18.99 -4.62
CA LYS A 75 25.76 -20.16 -5.50
C LYS A 75 26.97 -20.11 -6.45
N LEU A 76 27.31 -18.93 -6.98
CA LEU A 76 28.50 -18.77 -7.81
C LEU A 76 29.78 -19.02 -6.99
N ASP A 77 29.86 -18.45 -5.78
CA ASP A 77 30.98 -18.68 -4.86
C ASP A 77 31.04 -20.15 -4.43
N LEU A 78 29.90 -20.79 -4.18
CA LEU A 78 29.85 -22.22 -3.89
C LEU A 78 30.37 -23.05 -5.05
N ASN A 79 30.10 -22.73 -6.32
CA ASN A 79 30.57 -23.52 -7.47
C ASN A 79 32.04 -23.28 -7.84
N HIS A 80 32.57 -22.08 -7.60
CA HIS A 80 33.93 -21.72 -8.01
C HIS A 80 34.93 -21.81 -6.85
N ASN A 81 34.48 -21.60 -5.60
CA ASN A 81 35.31 -21.47 -4.40
C ASN A 81 34.65 -22.18 -3.20
N HIS A 82 34.48 -23.50 -3.32
CA HIS A 82 33.79 -24.35 -2.33
C HIS A 82 34.37 -24.19 -0.90
N GLU A 83 35.70 -24.15 -0.78
CA GLU A 83 36.37 -24.03 0.52
C GLU A 83 36.12 -22.67 1.18
N LYS A 84 36.24 -21.58 0.42
CA LYS A 84 35.94 -20.23 0.90
C LYS A 84 34.49 -20.14 1.38
N PHE A 85 33.55 -20.63 0.58
CA PHE A 85 32.13 -20.64 0.94
C PHE A 85 31.86 -21.42 2.24
N ALA A 86 32.43 -22.61 2.38
CA ALA A 86 32.29 -23.42 3.59
C ALA A 86 32.89 -22.75 4.84
N ARG A 87 34.04 -22.07 4.70
CA ARG A 87 34.71 -21.37 5.80
C ARG A 87 33.99 -20.08 6.21
N GLU A 88 33.51 -19.27 5.25
CA GLU A 88 32.87 -17.99 5.55
C GLU A 88 31.41 -18.13 5.99
N LYS A 89 30.62 -18.97 5.29
CA LYS A 89 29.18 -19.10 5.56
C LYS A 89 28.86 -20.11 6.64
N HIS A 90 29.66 -21.17 6.74
CA HIS A 90 29.41 -22.30 7.64
C HIS A 90 30.49 -22.49 8.71
N LEU A 91 31.53 -21.65 8.74
CA LEU A 91 32.64 -21.72 9.70
C LEU A 91 33.27 -23.13 9.75
N MET A 92 33.27 -23.85 8.63
CA MET A 92 33.86 -25.18 8.56
C MET A 92 35.38 -25.09 8.68
N HIS A 93 35.96 -26.04 9.42
CA HIS A 93 37.39 -26.17 9.63
C HIS A 93 37.79 -27.64 9.51
N LEU A 94 39.06 -27.88 9.17
CA LEU A 94 39.58 -29.25 9.13
C LEU A 94 39.82 -29.78 10.56
N PRO A 95 39.83 -31.11 10.76
CA PRO A 95 40.02 -31.71 12.10
C PRO A 95 41.38 -31.40 12.75
N ASN A 96 42.37 -31.05 11.92
CA ASN A 96 43.76 -30.79 12.31
C ASN A 96 44.13 -29.29 12.24
N GLU A 97 43.15 -28.39 12.21
CA GLU A 97 43.33 -26.96 12.09
C GLU A 97 43.03 -26.25 13.43
N GLU A 98 43.92 -25.38 13.88
CA GLU A 98 43.77 -24.61 15.12
C GLU A 98 43.15 -23.24 14.83
N ILE A 99 41.96 -22.96 15.38
CA ILE A 99 41.27 -21.67 15.19
C ILE A 99 41.69 -20.71 16.29
N ILE A 100 42.35 -19.61 15.91
CA ILE A 100 42.76 -18.54 16.82
C ILE A 100 41.82 -17.35 16.64
N LEU A 101 40.95 -17.10 17.63
CA LEU A 101 40.09 -15.92 17.64
C LEU A 101 40.85 -14.73 18.27
N ILE A 102 41.21 -13.75 17.44
CA ILE A 102 41.88 -12.53 17.91
C ILE A 102 40.81 -11.48 18.21
N GLU A 103 40.48 -11.31 19.48
CA GLU A 103 39.59 -10.25 19.92
C GLU A 103 40.27 -8.89 19.76
N GLN A 104 39.66 -8.00 18.98
CA GLN A 104 40.12 -6.62 18.89
C GLN A 104 39.71 -5.89 20.17
N LYS A 105 40.69 -5.57 21.01
CA LYS A 105 40.47 -4.77 22.22
C LYS A 105 39.93 -3.41 21.80
N ASN A 106 38.62 -3.22 21.95
CA ASN A 106 37.97 -1.94 21.75
C ASN A 106 38.66 -0.91 22.66
N LYS A 107 39.42 0.02 22.07
CA LYS A 107 39.95 1.15 22.81
C LYS A 107 38.74 2.00 23.22
N LYS A 108 38.39 1.94 24.50
CA LYS A 108 37.52 2.91 25.16
C LYS A 108 38.05 4.33 24.94
#